data_AF-U3TWQ7-F1
#
_entry.id   AF-U3TWQ7-F1
#
_cell.length_a   1.000
_cell.length_b   1.000
_cell.length_c   1.000
_cell.angle_alpha   90.00
_cell.angle_beta   90.00
_cell.angle_gamma   90.00
#
_symmetry.space_group_name_H-M   'P 1'
#
loop_
_entity.id
_entity.type
_entity.pdbx_description
1 polymer ?
#
loop_
_entity_poly.entity_id
_entity_poly.type
_entity_poly.pdbx_seq_one_letter_code
_entity_poly.pdbx_strand_id
1 'polypeptide(L)' 'MSEPLRLTQYSHGAGCGCKISLQVFETILHSELAAFHDPQLLVGNETRDDAAVYDLGNGTAVVSTTDFFDAHR' A
#
# COMPACT_ATOMS: atom_id res chain seq x y z
N MET A 1 32.65 11.66 22.24
CA MET A 1 32.40 11.11 20.89
C MET A 1 30.98 10.59 20.89
N SER A 2 30.09 11.17 20.07
CA SER A 2 28.68 10.76 20.03
C SER A 2 28.58 9.41 19.31
N GLU A 3 28.03 8.41 19.99
CA GLU A 3 27.70 7.12 19.40
C GLU A 3 26.81 7.32 18.15
N PRO A 4 27.06 6.61 17.04
CA PRO A 4 26.28 6.74 15.82
C PRO A 4 24.84 6.28 16.05
N LEU A 5 23.88 7.18 15.82
CA LEU A 5 22.45 6.90 15.94
C LEU A 5 22.03 5.89 14.87
N ARG A 6 21.70 4.66 15.28
CA ARG A 6 21.19 3.62 14.37
C ARG A 6 19.68 3.74 14.26
N LEU A 7 19.14 4.16 13.13
CA LEU A 7 17.68 4.25 12.95
C LEU A 7 16.96 2.90 13.16
N THR A 8 17.65 1.80 12.89
CA THR A 8 17.16 0.43 13.12
C THR A 8 16.93 0.10 14.59
N GLN A 9 17.52 0.84 15.55
CA GLN A 9 17.28 0.63 16.98
C GLN A 9 15.84 1.00 17.40
N TYR A 10 15.12 1.75 16.56
CA TYR A 10 13.73 2.14 16.79
C TYR A 10 12.73 1.14 16.19
N SER A 11 13.21 0.07 15.55
CA SER A 11 12.37 -1.02 15.02
C SER A 11 12.64 -2.28 15.85
N HIS A 12 11.71 -2.66 16.72
CA HIS A 12 11.83 -3.87 17.56
C HIS A 12 11.26 -5.12 16.86
N GLY A 13 10.66 -4.95 15.67
CA GLY A 13 10.05 -6.03 14.88
C GLY A 13 11.04 -6.76 13.97
N ALA A 14 10.95 -8.09 14.00
CA ALA A 14 11.79 -9.06 13.29
C ALA A 14 11.89 -8.83 11.77
N GLY A 15 13.04 -9.19 11.20
CA GLY A 15 13.37 -8.97 9.79
C GLY A 15 12.39 -9.58 8.77
N CYS A 16 12.50 -9.06 7.54
CA CYS A 16 11.90 -9.56 6.30
C CYS A 16 10.36 -9.70 6.29
N GLY A 17 9.61 -8.66 6.71
CA GLY A 17 8.17 -8.66 6.45
C GLY A 17 7.29 -7.74 7.29
N CYS A 18 7.72 -6.51 7.60
CA CYS A 18 6.93 -5.54 8.37
C CYS A 18 5.73 -4.95 7.56
N LYS A 19 5.04 -5.78 6.79
CA LYS A 19 3.77 -5.44 6.16
C LYS A 19 2.66 -5.63 7.20
N ILE A 20 1.74 -4.68 7.26
CA ILE A 20 0.51 -4.78 8.06
C ILE A 20 -0.17 -6.12 7.74
N SER A 21 -0.64 -6.84 8.75
CA SER A 21 -1.29 -8.13 8.52
C SER A 21 -2.51 -7.97 7.63
N LEU A 22 -2.76 -8.93 6.75
CA LEU A 22 -3.91 -8.92 5.82
C LEU A 22 -5.24 -8.66 6.55
N GLN A 23 -5.42 -9.20 7.75
CA GLN A 23 -6.64 -8.99 8.54
C GLN A 23 -6.83 -7.52 8.97
N VAL A 24 -5.76 -6.83 9.34
CA VAL A 24 -5.80 -5.41 9.70
C VAL A 24 -5.98 -4.57 8.44
N PHE A 25 -5.31 -4.93 7.34
CA PHE A 25 -5.44 -4.25 6.06
C PHE A 25 -6.88 -4.32 5.50
N GLU A 26 -7.51 -5.48 5.55
CA GLU A 26 -8.92 -5.68 5.15
C GLU A 26 -9.88 -4.83 6.00
N THR A 27 -9.54 -4.55 7.26
CA THR A 27 -10.32 -3.66 8.13
C THR A 27 -10.15 -2.19 7.74
N ILE A 28 -8.94 -1.78 7.33
CA ILE A 28 -8.64 -0.42 6.86
C ILE A 28 -9.28 -0.14 5.50
N LEU A 29 -9.25 -1.12 4.60
CA LEU A 29 -9.89 -1.03 3.30
C LEU A 29 -11.40 -1.27 3.34
N HIS A 30 -11.93 -1.79 4.46
CA HIS A 30 -13.36 -1.96 4.63
C HIS A 30 -14.04 -0.59 4.58
N SER A 31 -14.78 -0.37 3.51
CA SER A 31 -15.44 0.89 3.22
C SER A 31 -16.84 0.57 2.70
N GLU A 32 -17.85 1.26 3.24
CA GLU A 32 -19.23 1.18 2.76
C GLU A 32 -19.46 1.92 1.43
N LEU A 33 -18.39 2.43 0.79
CA LEU A 33 -18.48 3.06 -0.52
C LEU A 33 -18.91 2.04 -1.56
N ALA A 34 -19.89 2.44 -2.38
CA ALA A 34 -20.36 1.64 -3.50
C ALA A 34 -19.19 1.26 -4.42
N ALA A 35 -19.24 0.05 -4.96
CA ALA A 35 -18.25 -0.41 -5.94
C ALA A 35 -18.15 0.61 -7.08
N PHE A 36 -16.97 1.21 -7.22
CA PHE A 36 -16.69 2.18 -8.27
C PHE A 36 -16.33 1.41 -9.53
N HIS A 37 -17.16 1.52 -10.56
CA HIS A 37 -16.90 0.89 -11.84
C HIS A 37 -16.74 1.97 -12.91
N ASP A 38 -15.51 2.16 -13.35
CA ASP A 38 -15.15 3.05 -14.45
C ASP A 38 -14.40 2.21 -15.51
N PRO A 39 -14.85 2.15 -16.77
CA PRO A 39 -14.16 1.43 -17.84
C PRO A 39 -12.71 1.88 -18.07
N GLN A 40 -12.34 3.09 -17.65
CA GLN A 40 -10.97 3.58 -17.73
C GLN A 40 -10.08 3.11 -16.57
N LEU A 41 -10.67 2.55 -15.51
CA LEU A 41 -9.92 1.88 -14.43
C LEU A 41 -9.58 0.46 -14.88
N LEU A 42 -8.34 0.27 -15.34
CA LEU A 42 -7.86 -1.02 -15.86
C LEU A 42 -7.53 -2.00 -14.74
N VAL A 43 -7.00 -1.48 -13.62
CA VAL A 43 -6.65 -2.25 -12.42
C VAL A 43 -7.10 -1.44 -11.21
N GLY A 44 -8.11 -1.94 -10.51
CA GLY A 44 -8.73 -1.31 -9.35
C GLY A 44 -8.59 -2.14 -8.07
N ASN A 45 -9.23 -1.69 -6.99
CA ASN A 45 -9.15 -2.34 -5.68
C ASN A 45 -9.65 -3.80 -5.70
N GLU A 46 -10.56 -4.12 -6.62
CA GLU A 46 -11.13 -5.45 -6.82
C GLU A 46 -10.13 -6.49 -7.34
N THR A 47 -9.04 -6.06 -7.98
CA THR A 47 -8.05 -6.95 -8.60
C THR A 47 -6.99 -7.48 -7.63
N ARG A 48 -6.90 -6.91 -6.41
CA ARG A 48 -5.90 -7.25 -5.38
C ARG A 48 -4.45 -7.20 -5.88
N ASP A 49 -4.17 -6.30 -6.82
CA ASP A 49 -2.84 -6.02 -7.36
C ASP A 49 -2.05 -5.01 -6.51
N ASP A 50 -0.74 -4.91 -6.77
CA ASP A 50 0.18 -4.02 -6.04
C ASP A 50 0.03 -2.52 -6.40
N ALA A 51 -0.77 -2.18 -7.42
CA ALA A 51 -0.97 -0.81 -7.89
C ALA A 51 -2.31 -0.66 -8.61
N ALA A 52 -2.85 0.56 -8.63
CA ALA A 52 -3.95 0.93 -9.49
C ALA A 52 -3.45 1.45 -10.84
N VAL A 53 -4.17 1.13 -11.92
CA VAL A 53 -3.85 1.56 -13.29
C VAL A 53 -5.08 2.18 -13.94
N TYR A 54 -4.93 3.42 -14.43
CA TYR A 54 -6.02 4.19 -15.04
C TYR A 54 -5.63 4.68 -16.45
N ASP A 55 -6.45 4.40 -17.45
CA ASP A 55 -6.23 4.81 -18.84
C ASP A 55 -6.67 6.28 -19.07
N LEU A 56 -5.78 7.08 -19.66
CA LEU A 56 -6.06 8.48 -20.01
C LEU A 56 -6.75 8.63 -21.37
N GLY A 57 -7.00 7.53 -22.10
CA GLY A 57 -7.75 7.51 -23.37
C GLY A 57 -6.95 7.99 -24.59
N ASN A 58 -5.65 8.18 -24.44
CA ASN A 58 -4.72 8.61 -25.50
C ASN A 58 -3.59 7.58 -25.72
N GLY A 59 -3.78 6.35 -25.24
CA GLY A 59 -2.76 5.30 -25.26
C GLY A 59 -1.72 5.41 -24.14
N THR A 60 -1.94 6.28 -23.15
CA THR A 60 -1.11 6.37 -21.93
C THR A 60 -1.94 6.12 -20.68
N ALA A 61 -1.33 5.60 -19.63
CA ALA A 61 -2.00 5.29 -18.37
C ALA A 61 -1.23 5.85 -17.17
N VAL A 62 -1.97 6.19 -16.12
CA VAL A 62 -1.44 6.53 -14.81
C VAL A 62 -1.34 5.26 -13.98
N VAL A 63 -0.15 5.03 -13.40
CA VAL A 63 0.07 3.96 -12.43
C VAL A 63 0.30 4.60 -11.07
N SER A 64 -0.47 4.18 -10.08
CA SER A 64 -0.38 4.69 -8.71
C SER A 64 -0.34 3.55 -7.71
N THR A 65 0.63 3.60 -6.81
CA THR A 65 0.76 2.66 -5.69
C THR A 65 1.15 3.41 -4.43
N THR A 66 0.81 2.86 -3.28
CA THR A 66 1.18 3.39 -1.97
C THR A 66 1.59 2.23 -1.07
N ASP A 67 2.75 2.35 -0.43
CA ASP A 67 3.25 1.37 0.53
C ASP A 67 3.31 1.98 1.92
N PHE A 68 2.87 1.22 2.91
CA PHE A 68 2.99 1.59 4.33
C PHE A 68 3.77 0.50 5.06
N PHE A 69 4.74 0.94 5.87
CA PHE A 69 5.52 0.07 6.73
C PHE A 69 5.33 0.52 8.18
N ASP A 70 5.09 -0.43 9.08
CA ASP A 70 5.04 -0.13 10.50
C ASP A 70 6.44 -0.21 11.12
N ALA A 71 6.78 0.76 11.96
CA ALA A 71 7.93 0.72 12.83
C ALA A 71 7.43 0.41 14.25
N HIS A 72 6.97 -0.82 14.47
CA HIS A 72 6.60 -1.26 15.81
C HIS A 72 7.84 -1.32 16.71
N ARG A 73 7.71 -0.68 17.88
CA ARG A 73 8.55 -0.90 19.06
C ARG A 73 8.16 -2.19 19.78
#